data_AF-A0A2G3PMG0-F1
#
_entry.id   AF-A0A2G3PMG0-F1
#
_cell.length_a   1.000
_cell.length_b   1.000
_cell.length_c   1.000
_cell.angle_alpha   90.00
_cell.angle_beta   90.00
_cell.angle_gamma   90.00
#
_symmetry.space_group_name_H-M   'P 1'
#
loop_
_entity.id
_entity.type
_entity.pdbx_description
1 polymer ?
#
loop_
_entity_poly.entity_id
_entity_poly.type
_entity_poly.pdbx_seq_one_letter_code
_entity_poly.pdbx_strand_id
1 'polypeptide(L)'
;MYVPPRSQRHQSVAGGGPRQMSPTARRMVRWVALRPPEARPGPRARVERRETPTPRYRSVPQWGLQDSPATGPETREQNLIEQATARLPQLLLIAAGVLVAAAAAEAWIYALLVVNLEEPVSRGMQVAAEAAVWITGLASVAMMLACLAGAAGWLIEERRRSYGEHGQYDPRTRREIFIGCWVPVINVFRPVAFMREVLELRDDLPRDHIRKRLWWLWAGWVLVNLLVVGCIVLRIFAESLLWQSNAVLLVIVSDLASAGFAVAVWWTITRLLDREAETAAPTRWLVAV
;
A
#
# COMPACT_ATOMS: atom_id res chain seq x y z
N MET A 1 47.09 -78.47 -2.66
CA MET A 1 45.99 -77.49 -2.78
C MET A 1 45.04 -78.02 -3.85
N TYR A 2 43.95 -78.65 -3.41
CA TYR A 2 43.04 -79.43 -4.26
C TYR A 2 41.62 -78.91 -3.99
N VAL A 3 40.96 -78.41 -5.03
CA VAL A 3 39.61 -77.84 -4.98
C VAL A 3 38.64 -78.89 -5.54
N PRO A 4 37.71 -79.45 -4.75
CA PRO A 4 36.72 -80.39 -5.26
C PRO A 4 35.54 -79.67 -5.95
N PRO A 5 34.88 -80.32 -6.92
CA PRO A 5 33.82 -79.72 -7.72
C PRO A 5 32.47 -79.67 -7.01
N ARG A 6 31.66 -78.66 -7.38
CA ARG A 6 30.26 -78.47 -6.95
C ARG A 6 29.38 -79.61 -7.48
N SER A 7 28.77 -80.37 -6.58
CA SER A 7 27.72 -81.33 -6.90
C SER A 7 26.40 -80.58 -7.13
N GLN A 8 25.90 -80.64 -8.37
CA GLN A 8 24.51 -80.33 -8.70
C GLN A 8 23.62 -81.41 -8.09
N ARG A 9 22.73 -81.04 -7.16
CA ARG A 9 21.64 -81.94 -6.75
C ARG A 9 20.43 -81.66 -7.63
N HIS A 10 20.09 -82.65 -8.43
CA HIS A 10 18.78 -82.81 -9.04
C HIS A 10 17.70 -82.75 -7.96
N GLN A 11 16.77 -81.79 -8.07
CA GLN A 11 15.51 -81.83 -7.32
C GLN A 11 14.55 -82.76 -8.09
N SER A 12 14.35 -83.96 -7.56
CA SER A 12 13.25 -84.82 -7.94
C SER A 12 11.95 -84.24 -7.37
N VAL A 13 11.03 -83.87 -8.27
CA VAL A 13 9.64 -83.54 -7.94
C VAL A 13 8.93 -84.82 -7.52
N ALA A 14 8.44 -84.86 -6.28
CA ALA A 14 7.60 -85.96 -5.80
C ALA A 14 6.40 -85.42 -5.01
N GLY A 15 5.22 -85.68 -5.56
CA GLY A 15 3.99 -86.13 -4.89
C GLY A 15 3.51 -85.38 -3.64
N GLY A 16 2.43 -84.62 -3.80
CA GLY A 16 1.70 -84.02 -2.69
C GLY A 16 0.96 -85.04 -1.82
N GLY A 17 1.05 -84.85 -0.51
CA GLY A 17 0.18 -85.43 0.50
C GLY A 17 -0.12 -84.37 1.56
N PRO A 18 -1.33 -84.34 2.15
CA PRO A 18 -1.74 -83.26 3.05
C PRO A 18 -1.00 -83.35 4.40
N ARG A 19 -0.22 -82.32 4.74
CA ARG A 19 0.38 -82.17 6.08
C ARG A 19 -0.69 -81.73 7.07
N GLN A 20 -1.01 -82.60 8.02
CA GLN A 20 -1.70 -82.25 9.26
C GLN A 20 -0.84 -81.27 10.07
N MET A 21 -1.43 -80.15 10.48
CA MET A 21 -0.79 -79.14 11.33
C MET A 21 -1.06 -79.43 12.81
N SER A 22 0.00 -79.68 13.60
CA SER A 22 -0.09 -79.68 15.06
C SER A 22 -0.16 -78.23 15.61
N PRO A 23 -1.05 -77.93 16.58
CA PRO A 23 -1.37 -76.57 16.97
C PRO A 23 -0.59 -76.11 18.21
N THR A 24 0.75 -76.03 18.16
CA THR A 24 1.51 -75.33 19.22
C THR A 24 2.93 -74.99 18.77
N ALA A 25 3.04 -73.95 17.97
CA ALA A 25 4.25 -73.14 17.90
C ALA A 25 3.77 -71.69 17.76
N ARG A 26 4.05 -70.85 18.76
CA ARG A 26 3.78 -69.42 18.72
C ARG A 26 4.46 -68.86 17.47
N ARG A 27 3.68 -68.67 16.39
CA ARG A 27 4.19 -68.18 15.11
C ARG A 27 4.64 -66.74 15.33
N MET A 28 5.96 -66.53 15.37
CA MET A 28 6.55 -65.22 15.11
C MET A 28 6.14 -64.83 13.69
N VAL A 29 5.08 -64.04 13.55
CA VAL A 29 4.64 -63.51 12.26
C VAL A 29 5.55 -62.33 11.94
N ARG A 30 6.53 -62.53 11.06
CA ARG A 30 7.31 -61.43 10.50
C ARG A 30 6.51 -60.83 9.37
N TRP A 31 5.80 -59.74 9.66
CA TRP A 31 5.18 -58.92 8.62
C TRP A 31 6.27 -58.32 7.75
N VAL A 32 6.22 -58.59 6.45
CA VAL A 32 7.07 -57.96 5.45
C VAL A 32 6.15 -57.27 4.47
N ALA A 33 6.17 -55.94 4.47
CA ALA A 33 5.48 -55.14 3.47
C ALA A 33 6.25 -55.28 2.14
N LEU A 34 5.83 -56.24 1.32
CA LEU A 34 6.32 -56.35 -0.04
C LEU A 34 5.47 -55.47 -0.94
N ARG A 35 6.14 -54.70 -1.80
CA ARG A 35 5.46 -53.95 -2.85
C ARG A 35 4.71 -54.93 -3.76
N PRO A 36 3.42 -54.70 -4.07
CA PRO A 36 2.65 -55.48 -5.01
C PRO A 36 3.42 -55.67 -6.32
N PRO A 37 3.34 -56.83 -6.99
CA PRO A 37 4.10 -57.10 -8.22
C PRO A 37 3.94 -56.01 -9.28
N GLU A 38 2.74 -55.43 -9.36
CA GLU A 38 2.33 -54.37 -10.28
C GLU A 38 3.03 -53.02 -10.03
N ALA A 39 3.44 -52.74 -8.79
CA ALA A 39 4.11 -51.50 -8.43
C ALA A 39 5.65 -51.62 -8.46
N ARG A 40 6.18 -52.80 -8.82
CA ARG A 40 7.63 -52.97 -9.00
C ARG A 40 8.05 -52.27 -10.30
N PRO A 41 8.91 -51.25 -10.24
CA PRO A 41 9.39 -50.62 -11.45
C PRO A 41 10.15 -51.67 -12.27
N GLY A 42 9.81 -51.76 -13.55
CA GLY A 42 10.53 -52.63 -14.47
C GLY A 42 12.03 -52.29 -14.48
N PRO A 43 12.90 -53.24 -14.90
CA PRO A 43 14.31 -52.96 -15.10
C PRO A 43 14.44 -51.75 -16.03
N ARG A 44 14.95 -50.63 -15.50
CA ARG A 44 15.22 -49.46 -16.33
C ARG A 44 16.24 -49.90 -17.37
N ALA A 45 15.89 -49.81 -18.65
CA ALA A 45 16.84 -50.00 -19.72
C ALA A 45 18.07 -49.14 -19.42
N ARG A 46 19.26 -49.75 -19.42
CA ARG A 46 20.51 -49.03 -19.22
C ARG A 46 20.73 -48.19 -20.47
N VAL A 47 20.18 -46.98 -20.47
CA VAL A 47 20.54 -45.97 -21.45
C VAL A 47 22.01 -45.68 -21.20
N GLU A 48 22.88 -46.07 -22.14
CA GLU A 48 24.27 -45.63 -22.15
C GLU A 48 24.26 -44.11 -22.28
N ARG A 49 24.36 -43.44 -21.14
CA ARG A 49 24.45 -41.99 -21.09
C ARG A 49 25.83 -41.65 -21.63
N ARG A 50 25.90 -41.25 -22.90
CA ARG A 50 27.10 -40.61 -23.45
C ARG A 50 27.53 -39.51 -22.50
N GLU A 51 28.79 -39.54 -22.07
CA GLU A 51 29.39 -38.49 -21.26
C GLU A 51 29.40 -37.22 -22.11
N THR A 52 28.39 -36.38 -21.92
CA THR A 52 28.40 -35.03 -22.49
C THR A 52 29.50 -34.25 -21.79
N PRO A 53 30.34 -33.49 -22.52
CA PRO A 53 31.37 -32.66 -21.92
C PRO A 53 30.78 -31.77 -20.84
N THR A 54 31.48 -31.63 -19.70
CA THR A 54 31.08 -30.71 -18.64
C THR A 54 30.88 -29.31 -19.23
N PRO A 55 29.69 -28.68 -19.07
CA PRO A 55 29.43 -27.36 -19.61
C PRO A 55 30.48 -26.36 -19.12
N ARG A 56 31.20 -25.73 -20.05
CA ARG A 56 32.17 -24.68 -19.73
C ARG A 56 31.44 -23.34 -19.73
N TYR A 57 31.11 -22.85 -18.54
CA TYR A 57 30.58 -21.51 -18.38
C TYR A 57 31.74 -20.52 -18.36
N ARG A 58 31.60 -19.41 -19.09
CA ARG A 58 32.59 -18.33 -19.12
C ARG A 58 32.60 -17.50 -17.82
N SER A 59 31.55 -17.65 -17.02
CA SER A 59 31.35 -16.98 -15.74
C SER A 59 30.72 -17.97 -14.76
N VAL A 60 30.92 -17.74 -13.46
CA VAL A 60 30.28 -18.54 -12.41
C VAL A 60 28.76 -18.39 -12.53
N PRO A 61 27.99 -19.49 -12.64
CA PRO A 61 26.53 -19.42 -12.73
C PRO A 61 25.95 -18.84 -11.43
N GLN A 62 25.07 -17.86 -11.58
CA GLN A 62 24.53 -17.06 -10.47
C GLN A 62 23.21 -17.62 -9.91
N TRP A 63 22.96 -18.93 -10.03
CA TRP A 63 21.70 -19.56 -9.59
C TRP A 63 21.63 -19.88 -8.09
N GLY A 64 22.60 -19.41 -7.30
CA GLY A 64 22.53 -19.42 -5.84
C GLY A 64 21.74 -18.21 -5.33
N LEU A 65 21.24 -18.32 -4.10
CA LEU A 65 20.71 -17.17 -3.36
C LEU A 65 21.82 -16.12 -3.28
N GLN A 66 21.64 -15.01 -3.99
CA GLN A 66 22.58 -13.90 -3.93
C GLN A 66 22.32 -13.14 -2.63
N ASP A 67 23.07 -13.47 -1.59
CA ASP A 67 23.21 -12.62 -0.41
C ASP A 67 24.00 -11.38 -0.83
N SER A 68 23.31 -10.45 -1.49
CA SER A 68 23.81 -9.09 -1.63
C SER A 68 23.87 -8.53 -0.21
N PRO A 69 25.06 -8.17 0.31
CA PRO A 69 25.14 -7.56 1.63
C PRO A 69 24.22 -6.35 1.61
N ALA A 70 23.39 -6.20 2.65
CA ALA A 70 22.57 -5.01 2.80
C ALA A 70 23.51 -3.81 2.66
N THR A 71 23.40 -3.09 1.55
CA THR A 71 24.17 -1.88 1.32
C THR A 71 23.89 -1.01 2.54
N GLY A 72 24.93 -0.76 3.35
CA GLY A 72 24.82 0.08 4.55
C GLY A 72 24.13 1.39 4.18
N PRO A 73 23.47 2.08 5.13
CA PRO A 73 22.55 3.17 4.83
C PRO A 73 23.23 4.17 3.91
N GLU A 74 22.95 4.07 2.61
CA GLU A 74 23.32 5.10 1.69
C GLU A 74 22.55 6.31 2.22
N THR A 75 23.25 7.40 2.51
CA THR A 75 22.65 8.71 2.64
C THR A 75 22.11 9.08 1.26
N ARG A 76 21.12 8.33 0.77
CA ARG A 76 20.35 8.65 -0.41
C ARG A 76 19.63 9.93 -0.02
N GLU A 77 19.94 11.01 -0.74
CA GLU A 77 19.21 12.26 -0.60
C GLU A 77 17.71 11.95 -0.67
N GLN A 78 17.01 12.18 0.44
CA GLN A 78 15.59 11.88 0.53
C GLN A 78 14.88 12.71 -0.53
N ASN A 79 14.22 12.04 -1.47
CA ASN A 79 13.47 12.74 -2.51
C ASN A 79 12.44 13.67 -1.87
N LEU A 80 12.11 14.80 -2.50
CA LEU A 80 11.11 15.74 -1.97
C LEU A 80 9.77 15.06 -1.61
N ILE A 81 9.40 14.03 -2.38
CA ILE A 81 8.20 13.22 -2.15
C ILE A 81 8.34 12.38 -0.86
N GLU A 82 9.50 11.81 -0.57
CA GLU A 82 9.76 11.05 0.65
C GLU A 82 9.69 11.96 1.88
N GLN A 83 10.27 13.17 1.79
CA GLN A 83 10.17 14.18 2.83
C GLN A 83 8.72 14.64 3.06
N ALA A 84 7.97 14.88 1.98
CA ALA A 84 6.56 15.25 2.05
C ALA A 84 5.70 14.13 2.63
N THR A 85 6.03 12.88 2.32
CA THR A 85 5.36 11.68 2.87
C THR A 85 5.59 11.59 4.38
N ALA A 86 6.83 11.74 4.84
CA ALA A 86 7.19 11.67 6.24
C ALA A 86 6.55 12.80 7.08
N ARG A 87 6.39 13.99 6.47
CA ARG A 87 5.79 15.17 7.12
C ARG A 87 4.32 15.37 6.78
N LEU A 88 3.66 14.42 6.13
CA LEU A 88 2.28 14.56 5.66
C LEU A 88 1.31 15.03 6.76
N PRO A 89 1.34 14.48 8.00
CA PRO A 89 0.45 14.96 9.05
C PRO A 89 0.68 16.44 9.41
N GLN A 90 1.94 16.87 9.45
CA GLN A 90 2.29 18.27 9.72
C GLN A 90 1.88 19.17 8.55
N LEU A 91 2.10 18.73 7.31
CA LEU A 91 1.70 19.46 6.10
C LEU A 91 0.19 19.68 6.06
N LEU A 92 -0.62 18.68 6.43
CA LEU A 92 -2.08 18.80 6.47
C LEU A 92 -2.55 19.84 7.50
N LEU A 93 -1.91 19.89 8.68
CA LEU A 93 -2.23 20.90 9.69
C LEU A 93 -1.80 22.30 9.27
N ILE A 94 -0.62 22.44 8.68
CA ILE A 94 -0.13 23.71 8.13
C ILE A 94 -1.06 24.17 7.01
N ALA A 95 -1.45 23.28 6.09
CA ALA A 95 -2.40 23.57 5.02
C ALA A 95 -3.74 24.04 5.57
N ALA A 96 -4.28 23.38 6.60
CA ALA A 96 -5.51 23.82 7.26
C ALA A 96 -5.36 25.21 7.87
N GLY A 97 -4.25 25.50 8.56
CA GLY A 97 -3.96 26.83 9.11
C GLY A 97 -3.85 27.91 8.02
N VAL A 98 -3.19 27.61 6.91
CA VAL A 98 -3.05 28.52 5.76
C VAL A 98 -4.41 28.80 5.11
N LEU A 99 -5.26 27.79 4.96
CA LEU A 99 -6.62 27.95 4.42
C LEU A 99 -7.51 28.78 5.35
N VAL A 100 -7.42 28.58 6.66
CA VAL A 100 -8.11 29.45 7.64
C VAL A 100 -7.59 30.89 7.55
N ALA A 101 -6.29 31.09 7.38
CA ALA A 101 -5.71 32.41 7.18
C ALA A 101 -6.15 33.05 5.86
N ALA A 102 -6.29 32.27 4.79
CA ALA A 102 -6.84 32.73 3.51
C ALA A 102 -8.29 33.19 3.65
N ALA A 103 -9.13 32.38 4.32
CA ALA A 103 -10.51 32.74 4.63
C ALA A 103 -10.59 34.03 5.46
N ALA A 104 -9.69 34.21 6.43
CA ALA A 104 -9.61 35.43 7.23
C ALA A 104 -9.16 36.66 6.42
N ALA A 105 -8.22 36.48 5.48
CA ALA A 105 -7.77 37.55 4.60
C ALA A 105 -8.90 37.99 3.63
N GLU A 106 -9.63 37.04 3.05
CA GLU A 106 -10.81 37.29 2.21
C GLU A 106 -11.95 37.95 3.03
N ALA A 107 -12.14 37.55 4.29
CA ALA A 107 -13.09 38.21 5.18
C ALA A 107 -12.65 39.65 5.52
N TRP A 108 -11.35 39.91 5.67
CA TRP A 108 -10.82 41.24 5.93
C TRP A 108 -11.02 42.16 4.72
N ILE A 109 -10.66 41.74 3.51
CA ILE A 109 -10.88 42.57 2.32
C ILE A 109 -12.38 42.84 2.11
N TYR A 110 -13.23 41.86 2.41
CA TYR A 110 -14.68 42.04 2.40
C TYR A 110 -15.14 43.09 3.42
N ALA A 111 -14.65 43.03 4.66
CA ALA A 111 -14.98 44.01 5.69
C ALA A 111 -14.50 45.43 5.32
N LEU A 112 -13.30 45.55 4.72
CA LEU A 112 -12.82 46.84 4.22
C LEU A 112 -13.71 47.39 3.12
N LEU A 113 -14.22 46.54 2.21
CA LEU A 113 -15.16 46.97 1.17
C LEU A 113 -16.45 47.52 1.79
N VAL A 114 -16.96 46.87 2.84
CA VAL A 114 -18.16 47.34 3.56
C VAL A 114 -17.90 48.67 4.25
N VAL A 115 -16.78 48.82 4.96
CA VAL A 115 -16.43 50.08 5.62
C VAL A 115 -16.16 51.19 4.61
N ASN A 116 -15.56 50.86 3.46
CA ASN A 116 -15.29 51.81 2.38
C ASN A 116 -16.57 52.38 1.73
N LEU A 117 -17.74 51.78 2.00
CA LEU A 117 -19.03 52.36 1.60
C LEU A 117 -19.40 53.58 2.46
N GLU A 118 -18.96 53.62 3.72
CA GLU A 118 -19.32 54.65 4.69
C GLU A 118 -18.22 55.72 4.81
N GLU A 119 -16.95 55.30 4.86
CA GLU A 119 -15.80 56.20 4.98
C GLU A 119 -14.66 55.77 4.04
N PRO A 120 -13.96 56.70 3.35
CA PRO A 120 -12.86 56.35 2.46
C PRO A 120 -11.73 55.64 3.21
N VAL A 121 -11.50 54.37 2.88
CA VAL A 121 -10.44 53.57 3.50
C VAL A 121 -9.07 54.06 3.05
N SER A 122 -8.09 54.07 3.97
CA SER A 122 -6.72 54.45 3.64
C SER A 122 -6.10 53.46 2.65
N ARG A 123 -5.41 54.00 1.62
CA ARG A 123 -4.80 53.20 0.55
C ARG A 123 -3.82 52.14 1.05
N GLY A 124 -3.14 52.40 2.18
CA GLY A 124 -2.23 51.44 2.81
C GLY A 124 -2.93 50.19 3.34
N MET A 125 -4.12 50.34 3.93
CA MET A 125 -4.90 49.22 4.47
C MET A 125 -5.42 48.31 3.34
N GLN A 126 -5.88 48.90 2.24
CA GLN A 126 -6.34 48.16 1.06
C GLN A 126 -5.20 47.32 0.45
N VAL A 127 -4.02 47.92 0.25
CA VAL A 127 -2.85 47.21 -0.29
C VAL A 127 -2.41 46.07 0.64
N ALA A 128 -2.47 46.26 1.96
CA ALA A 128 -2.15 45.23 2.92
C ALA A 128 -3.11 44.02 2.84
N ALA A 129 -4.42 44.27 2.72
CA ALA A 129 -5.42 43.22 2.57
C ALA A 129 -5.26 42.46 1.25
N GLU A 130 -5.05 43.16 0.14
CA GLU A 130 -4.76 42.55 -1.15
C GLU A 130 -3.51 41.67 -1.10
N ALA A 131 -2.42 42.17 -0.51
CA ALA A 131 -1.19 41.40 -0.33
C ALA A 131 -1.42 40.14 0.53
N ALA A 132 -2.21 40.25 1.61
CA ALA A 132 -2.55 39.10 2.45
C ALA A 132 -3.31 38.01 1.67
N VAL A 133 -4.30 38.39 0.84
CA VAL A 133 -5.03 37.45 -0.02
C VAL A 133 -4.09 36.77 -1.02
N TRP A 134 -3.19 37.51 -1.68
CA TRP A 134 -2.24 36.93 -2.62
C TRP A 134 -1.26 35.95 -1.96
N ILE A 135 -0.69 36.33 -0.80
CA ILE A 135 0.27 35.50 -0.07
C ILE A 135 -0.39 34.21 0.42
N THR A 136 -1.57 34.33 1.04
CA THR A 136 -2.31 33.18 1.56
C THR A 136 -2.84 32.29 0.45
N GLY A 137 -3.28 32.85 -0.67
CA GLY A 137 -3.67 32.12 -1.87
C GLY A 137 -2.51 31.30 -2.47
N LEU A 138 -1.34 31.93 -2.66
CA LEU A 138 -0.16 31.24 -3.19
C LEU A 138 0.33 30.15 -2.23
N ALA A 139 0.34 30.44 -0.92
CA ALA A 139 0.68 29.47 0.10
C ALA A 139 -0.29 28.29 0.11
N SER A 140 -1.60 28.52 -0.06
CA SER A 140 -2.61 27.45 -0.15
C SER A 140 -2.35 26.51 -1.32
N VAL A 141 -2.02 27.06 -2.50
CA VAL A 141 -1.66 26.25 -3.68
C VAL A 141 -0.40 25.44 -3.43
N ALA A 142 0.65 26.05 -2.87
CA ALA A 142 1.89 25.34 -2.54
C ALA A 142 1.66 24.20 -1.53
N MET A 143 0.86 24.46 -0.50
CA MET A 143 0.50 23.45 0.52
C MET A 143 -0.36 22.33 -0.07
N MET A 144 -1.29 22.63 -0.97
CA MET A 144 -2.08 21.64 -1.69
C MET A 144 -1.16 20.68 -2.48
N LEU A 145 -0.21 21.21 -3.23
CA LEU A 145 0.76 20.39 -4.00
C LEU A 145 1.64 19.53 -3.08
N ALA A 146 2.10 20.10 -1.97
CA ALA A 146 2.90 19.37 -0.97
C ALA A 146 2.10 18.23 -0.33
N CYS A 147 0.83 18.49 0.04
CA CYS A 147 -0.08 17.48 0.57
C CYS A 147 -0.37 16.38 -0.47
N LEU A 148 -0.53 16.75 -1.74
CA LEU A 148 -0.79 15.78 -2.81
C LEU A 148 0.41 14.85 -3.05
N ALA A 149 1.61 15.42 -3.07
CA ALA A 149 2.86 14.66 -3.15
C ALA A 149 3.03 13.73 -1.95
N GLY A 150 2.81 14.26 -0.73
CA GLY A 150 2.90 13.49 0.50
C GLY A 150 1.86 12.37 0.59
N ALA A 151 0.61 12.63 0.20
CA ALA A 151 -0.46 11.64 0.18
C ALA A 151 -0.22 10.54 -0.86
N ALA A 152 0.28 10.90 -2.05
CA ALA A 152 0.66 9.92 -3.07
C ALA A 152 1.81 9.03 -2.61
N GLY A 153 2.85 9.61 -1.99
CA GLY A 153 3.97 8.85 -1.45
C GLY A 153 3.56 7.98 -0.26
N TRP A 154 2.72 8.48 0.64
CA TRP A 154 2.13 7.70 1.74
C TRP A 154 1.36 6.49 1.20
N LEU A 155 0.50 6.70 0.19
CA LEU A 155 -0.27 5.63 -0.44
C LEU A 155 0.61 4.55 -1.09
N ILE A 156 1.71 4.95 -1.74
CA ILE A 156 2.66 4.00 -2.35
C ILE A 156 3.33 3.15 -1.27
N GLU A 157 3.79 3.77 -0.19
CA GLU A 157 4.46 3.07 0.91
C GLU A 157 3.49 2.14 1.65
N GLU A 158 2.28 2.63 1.91
CA GLU A 158 1.21 1.87 2.56
C GLU A 158 0.83 0.62 1.77
N ARG A 159 0.64 0.76 0.46
CA ARG A 159 0.40 -0.40 -0.43
C ARG A 159 1.56 -1.37 -0.39
N ARG A 160 2.79 -0.87 -0.49
CA ARG A 160 3.98 -1.73 -0.48
C ARG A 160 4.07 -2.56 0.80
N ARG A 161 3.70 -1.99 1.94
CA ARG A 161 3.65 -2.70 3.24
C ARG A 161 2.56 -3.77 3.24
N SER A 162 1.31 -3.40 2.96
CA SER A 162 0.19 -4.36 3.03
C SER A 162 0.32 -5.52 2.03
N TYR A 163 0.80 -5.27 0.81
CA TYR A 163 1.05 -6.34 -0.17
C TYR A 163 2.26 -7.20 0.24
N GLY A 164 3.30 -6.59 0.82
CA GLY A 164 4.48 -7.29 1.32
C GLY A 164 4.18 -8.25 2.48
N GLU A 165 3.32 -7.86 3.42
CA GLU A 165 2.86 -8.72 4.53
C GLU A 165 2.13 -9.98 4.03
N HIS A 166 1.45 -9.88 2.89
CA HIS A 166 0.73 -10.98 2.26
C HIS A 166 1.57 -11.75 1.22
N GLY A 167 2.86 -11.41 1.07
CA GLY A 167 3.76 -12.04 0.10
C GLY A 167 3.36 -11.82 -1.36
N GLN A 168 2.58 -10.77 -1.64
CA GLN A 168 2.11 -10.43 -2.98
C GLN A 168 2.87 -9.23 -3.54
N TYR A 169 3.04 -9.19 -4.87
CA TYR A 169 3.54 -8.00 -5.55
C TYR A 169 2.38 -7.05 -5.85
N ASP A 170 2.57 -5.74 -5.61
CA ASP A 170 1.56 -4.74 -5.97
C ASP A 170 1.35 -4.76 -7.50
N PRO A 171 0.12 -5.02 -7.99
CA PRO A 171 -0.17 -5.02 -9.42
C PRO A 171 -0.09 -3.64 -10.07
N ARG A 172 -0.07 -2.55 -9.28
CA ARG A 172 -0.03 -1.17 -9.76
C ARG A 172 1.38 -0.61 -9.79
N THR A 173 1.68 0.13 -10.85
CA THR A 173 2.97 0.82 -10.92
C THR A 173 2.92 2.14 -10.12
N ARG A 174 4.07 2.57 -9.57
CA ARG A 174 4.18 3.85 -8.86
C ARG A 174 3.69 5.04 -9.69
N ARG A 175 3.89 5.00 -11.01
CA ARG A 175 3.44 6.02 -11.95
C ARG A 175 1.92 6.09 -12.05
N GLU A 176 1.24 4.95 -12.09
CA GLU A 176 -0.23 4.90 -12.11
C GLU A 176 -0.83 5.50 -10.84
N ILE A 177 -0.22 5.22 -9.68
CA ILE A 177 -0.66 5.79 -8.41
C ILE A 177 -0.45 7.31 -8.42
N PHE A 178 0.73 7.78 -8.86
CA PHE A 178 1.04 9.19 -8.92
C PHE A 178 0.10 9.96 -9.88
N ILE A 179 -0.12 9.44 -11.10
CA ILE A 179 -1.07 10.01 -12.06
C ILE A 179 -2.49 9.97 -11.49
N GLY A 180 -2.85 8.86 -10.84
CA GLY A 180 -4.13 8.68 -10.18
C GLY A 180 -4.38 9.72 -9.08
N CYS A 181 -3.33 10.20 -8.41
CA CYS A 181 -3.42 11.25 -7.41
C CYS A 181 -3.28 12.66 -8.00
N TRP A 182 -2.56 12.88 -9.09
CA TRP A 182 -2.27 14.24 -9.57
C TRP A 182 -3.26 14.79 -10.59
N VAL A 183 -3.92 13.94 -11.36
CA VAL A 183 -4.85 14.40 -12.41
C VAL A 183 -6.22 14.69 -11.78
N PRO A 184 -6.73 15.94 -11.75
CA PRO A 184 -7.89 16.34 -10.94
C PRO A 184 -9.14 15.48 -11.12
N VAL A 185 -9.51 15.15 -12.36
CA VAL A 185 -10.69 14.31 -12.65
C VAL A 185 -10.49 12.86 -12.20
N ILE A 186 -9.28 12.34 -12.37
CA ILE A 186 -8.92 10.97 -12.01
C ILE A 186 -8.74 10.86 -10.49
N ASN A 187 -8.21 11.90 -9.86
CA ASN A 187 -7.95 12.03 -8.43
C ASN A 187 -9.22 11.95 -7.58
N VAL A 188 -10.39 12.30 -8.11
CA VAL A 188 -11.64 12.12 -7.37
C VAL A 188 -11.97 10.64 -7.14
N PHE A 189 -11.59 9.74 -8.06
CA PHE A 189 -12.02 8.34 -8.02
C PHE A 189 -10.91 7.35 -7.65
N ARG A 190 -9.70 7.53 -8.19
CA ARG A 190 -8.60 6.56 -8.05
C ARG A 190 -8.10 6.35 -6.61
N PRO A 191 -7.88 7.40 -5.78
CA PRO A 191 -7.40 7.22 -4.42
C PRO A 191 -8.35 6.35 -3.57
N VAL A 192 -9.66 6.48 -3.78
CA VAL A 192 -10.66 5.65 -3.09
C VAL A 192 -10.58 4.19 -3.55
N ALA A 193 -10.42 3.95 -4.86
CA ALA A 193 -10.24 2.60 -5.38
C ALA A 193 -8.96 1.96 -4.79
N PHE A 194 -7.86 2.71 -4.76
CA PHE A 194 -6.60 2.23 -4.19
C PHE A 194 -6.70 1.92 -2.70
N MET A 195 -7.43 2.73 -1.93
CA MET A 195 -7.70 2.48 -0.51
C MET A 195 -8.63 1.28 -0.29
N ARG A 196 -9.59 1.04 -1.19
CA ARG A 196 -10.44 -0.16 -1.13
C ARG A 196 -9.64 -1.44 -1.39
N GLU A 197 -8.73 -1.43 -2.36
CA GLU A 197 -7.82 -2.55 -2.62
C GLU A 197 -6.97 -2.87 -1.38
N VAL A 198 -6.40 -1.85 -0.72
CA VAL A 198 -5.63 -2.05 0.53
C VAL A 198 -6.50 -2.61 1.66
N LEU A 199 -7.73 -2.11 1.81
CA LEU A 199 -8.67 -2.58 2.82
C LEU A 199 -9.13 -4.04 2.58
N GLU A 200 -9.12 -4.51 1.34
CA GLU A 200 -9.45 -5.89 1.03
C GLU A 200 -8.38 -6.88 1.51
N LEU A 201 -7.12 -6.43 1.55
CA LEU A 201 -5.99 -7.19 2.10
C LEU A 201 -5.92 -7.11 3.63
N ARG A 202 -6.55 -6.12 4.26
CA ARG A 202 -6.49 -5.91 5.71
C ARG A 202 -7.68 -6.56 6.43
N ASP A 203 -7.42 -7.65 7.15
CA ASP A 203 -8.42 -8.36 7.96
C ASP A 203 -8.47 -7.91 9.44
N ASP A 204 -7.53 -7.07 9.86
CA ASP A 204 -7.40 -6.48 11.20
C ASP A 204 -8.43 -5.38 11.49
N LEU A 205 -9.06 -4.83 10.44
CA LEU A 205 -9.90 -3.65 10.54
C LEU A 205 -11.40 -3.96 10.36
N PRO A 206 -12.29 -3.37 11.18
CA PRO A 206 -13.74 -3.50 10.99
C PRO A 206 -14.16 -2.81 9.68
N ARG A 207 -14.35 -3.63 8.63
CA ARG A 207 -14.57 -3.19 7.23
C ARG A 207 -15.69 -2.16 7.10
N ASP A 208 -16.80 -2.31 7.83
CA ASP A 208 -17.96 -1.42 7.72
C ASP A 208 -17.68 0.00 8.21
N HIS A 209 -16.95 0.14 9.33
CA HIS A 209 -16.62 1.46 9.88
C HIS A 209 -15.67 2.23 8.95
N ILE A 210 -14.67 1.56 8.40
CA ILE A 210 -13.69 2.18 7.50
C ILE A 210 -14.32 2.50 6.15
N ARG A 211 -15.17 1.61 5.60
CA ARG A 211 -15.89 1.90 4.37
C ARG A 211 -16.77 3.14 4.51
N LYS A 212 -17.49 3.27 5.64
CA LYS A 212 -18.29 4.47 5.95
C LYS A 212 -17.40 5.71 6.04
N ARG A 213 -16.26 5.63 6.71
CA ARG A 213 -15.32 6.75 6.85
C ARG A 213 -14.69 7.16 5.52
N LEU A 214 -14.28 6.19 4.69
CA LEU A 214 -13.76 6.41 3.35
C LEU A 214 -14.81 7.07 2.45
N TRP A 215 -16.07 6.67 2.57
CA TRP A 215 -17.18 7.31 1.86
C TRP A 215 -17.37 8.77 2.29
N TRP A 216 -17.31 9.08 3.58
CA TRP A 216 -17.38 10.46 4.07
C TRP A 216 -16.20 11.32 3.60
N LEU A 217 -14.98 10.77 3.63
CA LEU A 217 -13.81 11.46 3.08
C LEU A 217 -13.95 11.68 1.57
N TRP A 218 -14.44 10.70 0.83
CA TRP A 218 -14.69 10.86 -0.60
C TRP A 218 -15.75 11.93 -0.87
N ALA A 219 -16.88 11.90 -0.15
CA ALA A 219 -17.94 12.90 -0.28
C ALA A 219 -17.42 14.31 0.06
N GLY A 220 -16.61 14.45 1.11
CA GLY A 220 -15.94 15.70 1.47
C GLY A 220 -14.98 16.18 0.40
N TRP A 221 -14.19 15.29 -0.19
CA TRP A 221 -13.27 15.60 -1.28
C TRP A 221 -14.00 16.10 -2.54
N VAL A 222 -15.08 15.42 -2.93
CA VAL A 222 -15.95 15.84 -4.04
C VAL A 222 -16.56 17.21 -3.76
N LEU A 223 -17.07 17.43 -2.55
CA LEU A 223 -17.66 18.71 -2.14
C LEU A 223 -16.64 19.85 -2.22
N VAL A 224 -15.43 19.66 -1.69
CA VAL A 224 -14.36 20.67 -1.75
C VAL A 224 -13.99 21.01 -3.21
N ASN A 225 -13.83 20.00 -4.07
CA ASN A 225 -13.54 20.24 -5.48
C ASN A 225 -14.69 20.98 -6.19
N LEU A 226 -15.94 20.62 -5.87
CA LEU A 226 -17.12 21.28 -6.44
C LEU A 226 -17.22 22.74 -5.99
N LEU A 227 -16.89 23.04 -4.73
CA LEU A 227 -16.81 24.41 -4.21
C LEU A 227 -15.74 25.21 -4.93
N VAL A 228 -14.53 24.66 -5.10
CA VAL A 228 -13.43 25.32 -5.83
C VAL A 228 -13.82 25.61 -7.28
N VAL A 229 -14.40 24.63 -7.98
CA VAL A 229 -14.90 24.83 -9.35
C VAL A 229 -16.01 25.89 -9.38
N GLY A 230 -16.92 25.85 -8.41
CA GLY A 230 -17.97 26.86 -8.24
C GLY A 230 -17.40 28.27 -8.04
N CYS A 231 -16.37 28.42 -7.21
CA CYS A 231 -15.65 29.67 -7.01
C CYS A 231 -15.05 30.20 -8.31
N ILE A 232 -14.37 29.34 -9.08
CA ILE A 232 -13.76 29.71 -10.36
C ILE A 232 -14.83 30.16 -11.35
N VAL A 233 -15.90 29.38 -11.51
CA VAL A 233 -17.02 29.69 -12.41
C VAL A 233 -17.66 31.01 -12.01
N LEU A 234 -18.02 31.19 -10.73
CA LEU A 234 -18.62 32.45 -10.27
C LEU A 234 -17.67 33.64 -10.45
N ARG A 235 -16.39 33.51 -10.14
CA ARG A 235 -15.40 34.58 -10.36
C ARG A 235 -15.31 34.99 -11.84
N ILE A 236 -15.41 34.05 -12.77
CA ILE A 236 -15.36 34.33 -14.21
C ILE A 236 -16.63 35.03 -14.70
N PHE A 237 -17.80 34.64 -14.22
CA PHE A 237 -19.10 35.16 -14.67
C PHE A 237 -19.67 36.29 -13.80
N ALA A 238 -18.95 36.74 -12.76
CA ALA A 238 -19.41 37.78 -11.85
C ALA A 238 -19.27 39.20 -12.44
N GLU A 239 -20.16 39.56 -13.36
CA GLU A 239 -20.19 40.89 -13.96
C GLU A 239 -20.86 41.94 -13.07
N SER A 240 -21.79 41.52 -12.20
CA SER A 240 -22.50 42.43 -11.28
C SER A 240 -21.88 42.47 -9.89
N LEU A 241 -22.07 43.59 -9.17
CA LEU A 241 -21.59 43.78 -7.80
C LEU A 241 -22.13 42.72 -6.83
N LEU A 242 -23.40 42.29 -7.00
CA LEU A 242 -24.00 41.24 -6.17
C LEU A 242 -23.30 39.90 -6.37
N TRP A 243 -23.00 39.54 -7.62
CA TRP A 243 -22.28 38.31 -7.98
C TRP A 243 -20.84 38.32 -7.46
N GLN A 244 -20.18 39.48 -7.46
CA GLN A 244 -18.82 39.64 -6.91
C GLN A 244 -18.80 39.43 -5.40
N SER A 245 -19.75 40.02 -4.65
CA SER A 245 -19.89 39.78 -3.20
C SER A 245 -20.14 38.31 -2.89
N ASN A 246 -21.06 37.67 -3.63
CA ASN A 246 -21.36 36.24 -3.45
C ASN A 246 -20.14 35.35 -3.77
N ALA A 247 -19.31 35.74 -4.72
CA ALA A 247 -18.09 35.02 -5.03
C ALA A 247 -17.08 35.07 -3.87
N VAL A 248 -16.92 36.20 -3.18
CA VAL A 248 -16.05 36.32 -2.00
C VAL A 248 -16.54 35.43 -0.87
N LEU A 249 -17.84 35.46 -0.57
CA LEU A 249 -18.43 34.57 0.44
C LEU A 249 -18.23 33.10 0.11
N LEU A 250 -18.36 32.72 -1.17
CA LEU A 250 -18.14 31.35 -1.61
C LEU A 250 -16.67 30.93 -1.44
N VAL A 251 -15.71 31.82 -1.70
CA VAL A 251 -14.28 31.56 -1.47
C VAL A 251 -14.03 31.30 0.02
N ILE A 252 -14.55 32.14 0.92
CA ILE A 252 -14.43 31.95 2.37
C ILE A 252 -14.99 30.58 2.79
N VAL A 253 -16.18 30.22 2.31
CA VAL A 253 -16.81 28.92 2.60
C VAL A 253 -15.98 27.76 2.03
N SER A 254 -15.45 27.91 0.82
CA SER A 254 -14.60 26.92 0.16
C SER A 254 -13.29 26.69 0.93
N ASP A 255 -12.64 27.75 1.40
CA ASP A 255 -11.40 27.67 2.16
C ASP A 255 -11.63 27.01 3.52
N LEU A 256 -12.71 27.37 4.23
CA LEU A 256 -13.09 26.73 5.50
C LEU A 256 -13.47 25.26 5.32
N ALA A 257 -14.22 24.92 4.27
CA ALA A 257 -14.56 23.53 3.94
C ALA A 257 -13.30 22.72 3.61
N SER A 258 -12.35 23.31 2.87
CA SER A 258 -11.07 22.70 2.54
C SER A 258 -10.20 22.49 3.78
N ALA A 259 -10.17 23.46 4.70
CA ALA A 259 -9.46 23.35 5.97
C ALA A 259 -10.05 22.22 6.84
N GLY A 260 -11.38 22.16 6.95
CA GLY A 260 -12.09 21.09 7.65
C GLY A 260 -11.80 19.71 7.05
N PHE A 261 -11.76 19.62 5.72
CA PHE A 261 -11.37 18.40 5.02
C PHE A 261 -9.92 17.99 5.31
N ALA A 262 -8.97 18.92 5.28
CA ALA A 262 -7.57 18.65 5.60
C ALA A 262 -7.40 18.11 7.04
N VAL A 263 -8.13 18.68 8.01
CA VAL A 263 -8.17 18.18 9.39
C VAL A 263 -8.79 16.78 9.48
N ALA A 264 -9.86 16.52 8.73
CA ALA A 264 -10.49 15.20 8.69
C ALA A 264 -9.58 14.12 8.12
N VAL A 265 -8.81 14.45 7.07
CA VAL A 265 -7.78 13.57 6.49
C VAL A 265 -6.65 13.36 7.50
N TRP A 266 -6.13 14.42 8.11
CA TRP A 266 -5.10 14.35 9.15
C TRP A 266 -5.51 13.40 10.29
N TRP A 267 -6.71 13.62 10.85
CA TRP A 267 -7.27 12.81 11.92
C TRP A 267 -7.50 11.34 11.52
N THR A 268 -7.65 11.07 10.23
CA THR A 268 -7.77 9.70 9.70
C THR A 268 -6.41 9.03 9.58
N ILE A 269 -5.43 9.72 9.03
CA ILE A 269 -4.07 9.20 8.88
C ILE A 269 -3.47 8.92 10.26
N THR A 270 -3.52 9.88 11.20
CA THR A 270 -2.95 9.69 12.54
C THR A 270 -3.59 8.53 13.30
N ARG A 271 -4.93 8.39 13.24
CA ARG A 271 -5.60 7.26 13.89
C ARG A 271 -5.31 5.90 13.25
N LEU A 272 -5.03 5.86 11.95
CA LEU A 272 -4.59 4.63 11.29
C LEU A 272 -3.17 4.28 11.74
N LEU A 273 -2.26 5.26 11.76
CA LEU A 273 -0.89 5.08 12.24
C LEU A 273 -0.82 4.65 13.71
N ASP A 274 -1.60 5.27 14.59
CA ASP A 274 -1.62 4.92 16.02
C ASP A 274 -2.05 3.46 16.24
N ARG A 275 -2.99 2.96 15.43
CA ARG A 275 -3.41 1.55 15.49
C ARG A 275 -2.34 0.58 15.01
N GLU A 276 -1.60 0.94 13.97
CA GLU A 276 -0.49 0.10 13.51
C GLU A 276 0.57 -0.06 14.59
N ALA A 277 0.87 1.02 15.33
CA ALA A 277 1.81 0.98 16.45
C ALA A 277 1.35 0.04 17.57
N GLU A 278 0.05 -0.01 17.86
CA GLU A 278 -0.53 -0.95 18.83
C GLU A 278 -0.41 -2.41 18.36
N THR A 279 -0.64 -2.70 17.08
CA THR A 279 -0.53 -4.06 16.51
C THR A 279 0.91 -4.52 16.32
N ALA A 280 1.85 -3.60 16.08
CA ALA A 280 3.27 -3.90 15.90
C ALA A 280 4.01 -4.15 17.23
N ALA A 281 3.33 -4.04 18.38
CA ALA A 281 3.90 -4.40 19.67
C ALA A 281 4.39 -5.85 19.63
N PRO A 282 5.70 -6.12 19.77
CA PRO A 282 6.27 -7.43 19.53
C PRO A 282 5.68 -8.43 20.51
N THR A 283 4.97 -9.44 19.99
CA THR A 283 4.50 -10.57 20.81
C THR A 283 5.73 -11.33 21.29
N ARG A 284 6.12 -11.10 22.55
CA ARG A 284 7.22 -11.83 23.18
C ARG A 284 6.73 -13.25 23.49
N TRP A 285 7.01 -14.17 22.57
CA TRP A 285 6.80 -15.60 22.81
C TRP A 285 7.75 -16.06 23.92
N LEU A 286 7.23 -16.20 25.13
CA LEU A 286 7.93 -16.89 26.20
C LEU A 286 7.75 -18.39 25.95
N VAL A 287 8.86 -19.08 25.66
CA VAL A 287 8.89 -20.54 25.65
C VAL A 287 8.62 -20.99 27.08
N ALA A 288 7.53 -21.73 27.29
CA ALA A 288 7.29 -22.38 28.58
C ALA A 288 8.41 -23.41 28.83
N VAL A 289 9.14 -23.24 29.93
CA VAL A 289 10.15 -24.18 30.42
C VAL A 289 9.47 -25.27 31.23
#